data_AF-A0A6N7ZUA5-F1
#
_entry.id   AF-A0A6N7ZUA5-F1
#
_cell.length_a   1.000
_cell.length_b   1.000
_cell.length_c   1.000
_cell.angle_alpha   90.00
_cell.angle_beta   90.00
_cell.angle_gamma   90.00
#
_symmetry.space_group_name_H-M   'P 1'
#
loop_
_entity.id
_entity.type
_entity.pdbx_description
1 polymer ?
#
loop_
_entity_poly.entity_id
_entity_poly.type
_entity_poly.pdbx_seq_one_letter_code
_entity_poly.pdbx_strand_id
1 'polypeptide(L)'
;MPKKSHHTDKKPEVIRLRAELRLGMKEIRLRTGVPQSTLHHWLKDHPLTEQEQRDVIVKAPRYVAPKKALNSEGRTPLKIADDISTSRLGAAAECFVKGRLNLLNLTVVECTADGDVVDVYVRRDGGQRVAFIQVRVTQKPENKAGLPYISLRRYRKGRSNNFNKGDFHFLAGYCRENDSAYVFSFDEVKDKVNTVTIREEARETWEPLIEWLERQDALLEQLEAA
;
A
#
# COMPACT_ATOMS: atom_id res chain seq x y z
N MET A 1 7.21 44.29 31.72
CA MET A 1 6.63 44.86 30.48
C MET A 1 6.99 43.97 29.30
N PRO A 2 6.05 43.54 28.46
CA PRO A 2 6.36 42.73 27.28
C PRO A 2 7.26 43.53 26.33
N LYS A 3 8.42 42.96 25.96
CA LYS A 3 9.34 43.59 24.99
C LYS A 3 8.61 43.76 23.66
N LYS A 4 8.53 45.00 23.15
CA LYS A 4 7.99 45.26 21.81
C LYS A 4 8.79 44.42 20.80
N SER A 5 8.09 43.59 20.04
CA SER A 5 8.69 42.82 18.94
C SER A 5 9.26 43.79 17.91
N HIS A 6 10.47 43.51 17.40
CA HIS A 6 11.18 44.28 16.37
C HIS A 6 10.44 44.41 15.02
N HIS A 7 9.22 43.87 14.90
CA HIS A 7 8.44 43.85 13.66
C HIS A 7 7.05 44.48 13.78
N THR A 8 6.67 45.00 14.94
CA THR A 8 5.29 45.41 15.25
C THR A 8 4.76 46.48 14.28
N ASP A 9 5.66 47.36 13.84
CA ASP A 9 5.53 48.38 12.81
C ASP A 9 5.13 47.83 11.43
N LYS A 10 5.42 46.55 11.14
CA LYS A 10 5.06 45.87 9.88
C LYS A 10 3.69 45.19 9.91
N LYS A 11 3.01 45.16 11.06
CA LYS A 11 1.72 44.48 11.22
C LYS A 11 0.62 45.02 10.28
N PRO A 12 0.45 46.34 10.08
CA PRO A 12 -0.57 46.86 9.17
C PRO A 12 -0.36 46.39 7.73
N GLU A 13 0.89 46.41 7.26
CA GLU A 13 1.25 45.96 5.91
C GLU A 13 1.02 44.46 5.73
N VAL A 14 1.36 43.65 6.75
CA VAL A 14 1.07 42.21 6.75
C VAL A 14 -0.43 41.93 6.61
N ILE A 15 -1.27 42.67 7.34
CA ILE A 15 -2.73 42.53 7.27
C ILE A 15 -3.24 42.96 5.89
N ARG A 16 -2.73 44.08 5.35
CA ARG A 16 -3.07 44.56 4.01
C ARG A 16 -2.78 43.52 2.93
N LEU A 17 -1.57 42.94 2.94
CA LEU A 17 -1.18 41.89 1.99
C LEU A 17 -2.07 40.63 2.08
N ARG A 18 -2.60 40.32 3.26
CA ARG A 18 -3.53 39.19 3.44
C ARG A 18 -4.95 39.55 2.99
N ALA A 19 -5.47 40.69 3.40
CA ALA A 19 -6.86 41.07 3.19
C ALA A 19 -7.14 41.49 1.74
N GLU A 20 -6.23 42.25 1.13
CA GLU A 20 -6.40 42.80 -0.22
C GLU A 20 -5.86 41.85 -1.29
N LEU A 21 -4.65 41.31 -1.10
CA LEU A 21 -3.94 40.53 -2.13
C LEU A 21 -4.02 39.02 -1.92
N ARG A 22 -4.67 38.55 -0.84
CA ARG A 22 -4.88 37.13 -0.52
C ARG A 22 -3.60 36.26 -0.57
N LEU A 23 -2.45 36.84 -0.24
CA LEU A 23 -1.15 36.17 -0.34
C LEU A 23 -0.92 35.13 0.76
N GLY A 24 -0.24 34.03 0.43
CA GLY A 24 0.15 32.99 1.40
C GLY A 24 1.19 33.46 2.44
N MET A 25 1.29 32.77 3.58
CA MET A 25 2.23 33.16 4.66
C MET A 25 3.69 33.21 4.20
N LYS A 26 4.10 32.29 3.30
CA LYS A 26 5.45 32.23 2.75
C LYS A 26 5.80 33.48 1.93
N GLU A 27 4.83 34.00 1.18
CA GLU A 27 5.04 35.18 0.33
C GLU A 27 5.02 36.46 1.15
N ILE A 28 4.11 36.57 2.11
CA ILE A 28 4.12 37.69 3.08
C ILE A 28 5.45 37.71 3.84
N ARG A 29 5.97 36.55 4.27
CA ARG A 29 7.29 36.44 4.90
C ARG A 29 8.41 36.94 3.99
N LEU A 30 8.39 36.55 2.71
CA LEU A 30 9.41 36.96 1.74
C LEU A 30 9.40 38.48 1.53
N ARG A 31 8.22 39.11 1.45
CA ARG A 31 8.08 40.56 1.22
C ARG A 31 8.37 41.40 2.46
N THR A 32 7.94 40.94 3.63
CA THR A 32 8.00 41.75 4.87
C THR A 32 9.20 41.41 5.77
N GLY A 33 9.81 40.24 5.58
CA GLY A 33 10.86 39.71 6.45
C GLY A 33 10.39 39.27 7.84
N VAL A 34 9.07 39.25 8.09
CA VAL A 34 8.52 38.91 9.41
C VAL A 34 8.55 37.39 9.62
N PRO A 35 9.06 36.87 10.75
CA PRO A 35 9.09 35.45 11.04
C PRO A 35 7.72 34.79 10.96
N GLN A 36 7.69 33.54 10.50
CA GLN A 36 6.44 32.79 10.28
C GLN A 36 5.62 32.61 11.57
N SER A 37 6.27 32.43 12.71
CA SER A 37 5.62 32.36 14.03
C SER A 37 4.84 33.63 14.38
N THR A 38 5.40 34.80 14.06
CA THR A 38 4.75 36.10 14.24
C THR A 38 3.61 36.31 13.26
N LEU A 39 3.79 35.94 11.99
CA LEU A 39 2.74 36.00 10.97
C LEU A 39 1.54 35.13 11.32
N HIS A 40 1.76 33.93 11.85
CA HIS A 40 0.69 33.02 12.26
C HIS A 40 -0.22 33.69 13.32
N HIS A 41 0.38 34.39 14.28
CA HIS A 41 -0.39 35.09 15.31
C HIS A 41 -1.18 36.28 14.75
N TRP A 42 -0.58 37.10 13.87
CA TRP A 42 -1.25 38.29 13.33
C TRP A 42 -2.30 38.00 12.27
N LEU A 43 -2.18 36.88 11.56
CA LEU A 43 -3.08 36.52 10.46
C LEU A 43 -4.17 35.53 10.89
N LYS A 44 -4.23 35.18 12.18
CA LYS A 44 -5.25 34.27 12.74
C LYS A 44 -6.67 34.76 12.46
N ASP A 45 -6.89 36.07 12.54
CA ASP A 45 -8.20 36.71 12.34
C ASP A 45 -8.50 37.00 10.85
N HIS A 46 -7.55 36.70 9.95
CA HIS A 46 -7.68 36.89 8.51
C HIS A 46 -7.32 35.60 7.74
N PRO A 47 -8.06 34.49 7.94
CA PRO A 47 -7.78 33.23 7.26
C PRO A 47 -8.06 33.32 5.75
N LEU A 48 -7.33 32.53 4.98
CA LEU A 48 -7.69 32.28 3.57
C LEU A 48 -8.88 31.31 3.52
N THR A 49 -9.73 31.50 2.51
CA THR A 49 -10.78 30.52 2.19
C THR A 49 -10.17 29.21 1.70
N GLU A 50 -10.93 28.12 1.74
CA GLU A 50 -10.45 26.80 1.29
C GLU A 50 -9.98 26.83 -0.18
N GLN A 51 -10.68 27.57 -1.04
CA GLN A 51 -10.31 27.70 -2.44
C GLN A 51 -8.98 28.44 -2.61
N GLU A 52 -8.78 29.54 -1.88
CA GLU A 52 -7.52 30.29 -1.89
C GLU A 52 -6.35 29.46 -1.35
N GLN A 53 -6.59 28.62 -0.34
CA GLN A 53 -5.58 27.69 0.18
C GLN A 53 -5.17 26.68 -0.88
N ARG A 54 -6.12 26.10 -1.62
CA ARG A 54 -5.85 25.19 -2.74
C ARG A 54 -5.04 25.89 -3.82
N ASP A 55 -5.42 27.10 -4.21
CA ASP A 55 -4.72 27.86 -5.24
C ASP A 55 -3.27 28.17 -4.84
N VAL A 56 -3.02 28.51 -3.57
CA VAL A 56 -1.67 28.71 -3.03
C VAL A 56 -0.86 27.41 -3.04
N ILE A 57 -1.47 26.27 -2.72
CA ILE A 57 -0.80 24.95 -2.74
C ILE A 57 -0.46 24.54 -4.18
N VAL A 58 -1.36 24.77 -5.13
CA VAL A 58 -1.15 24.46 -6.55
C VAL A 58 -0.05 25.34 -7.15
N LYS A 59 -0.03 26.63 -6.82
CA LYS A 59 0.98 27.59 -7.29
C LYS A 59 2.32 27.47 -6.57
N ALA A 60 2.38 26.80 -5.42
CA ALA A 60 3.62 26.63 -4.68
C ALA A 60 4.61 25.81 -5.54
N PRO A 61 5.84 26.31 -5.77
CA PRO A 61 6.84 25.54 -6.49
C PRO A 61 7.11 24.26 -5.69
N ARG A 62 6.67 23.13 -6.24
CA ARG A 62 7.02 21.82 -5.68
C ARG A 62 8.52 21.68 -5.81
N TYR A 63 9.18 21.34 -4.70
CA TYR A 63 10.57 20.93 -4.76
C TYR A 63 10.65 19.72 -5.69
N VAL A 64 11.13 19.94 -6.92
CA VAL A 64 11.53 18.88 -7.82
C VAL A 64 12.96 18.58 -7.42
N ALA A 65 13.16 17.46 -6.70
CA ALA A 65 14.50 16.98 -6.44
C ALA A 65 15.26 16.96 -7.77
N PRO A 66 16.50 17.48 -7.84
CA PRO A 66 17.26 17.47 -9.08
C PRO A 66 17.33 16.03 -9.55
N LYS A 67 16.61 15.71 -10.63
CA LYS A 67 16.71 14.41 -11.28
C LYS A 67 18.14 14.35 -11.74
N LYS A 68 19.00 13.57 -11.07
CA LYS A 68 20.30 13.23 -11.61
C LYS A 68 20.04 12.72 -13.01
N ALA A 69 20.55 13.43 -14.03
CA ALA A 69 20.50 12.94 -15.38
C ALA A 69 21.19 11.58 -15.36
N LEU A 70 20.40 10.51 -15.50
CA LEU A 70 20.99 9.23 -15.87
C LEU A 70 21.73 9.51 -17.17
N ASN A 71 23.02 9.26 -17.18
CA ASN A 71 23.89 9.42 -18.34
C ASN A 71 23.14 8.87 -19.56
N SER A 72 23.16 9.55 -20.70
CA SER A 72 22.37 9.20 -21.89
C SER A 72 22.67 7.80 -22.45
N GLU A 73 23.75 7.15 -21.99
CA GLU A 73 24.10 5.74 -22.26
C GLU A 73 23.53 4.74 -21.23
N GLY A 74 22.88 5.25 -20.19
CA GLY A 74 22.57 4.59 -18.93
C GLY A 74 21.09 4.27 -18.73
N ARG A 75 20.39 3.83 -19.79
CA ARG A 75 19.32 2.85 -19.54
C ARG A 75 20.02 1.54 -19.22
N THR A 76 20.58 1.43 -18.02
CA THR A 76 20.89 0.10 -17.50
C THR A 76 19.55 -0.62 -17.54
N PRO A 77 19.37 -1.66 -18.37
CA PRO A 77 18.16 -2.46 -18.29
C PRO A 77 18.06 -2.84 -16.82
N LEU A 78 16.87 -2.69 -16.24
CA LEU A 78 16.63 -2.96 -14.84
C LEU A 78 16.98 -4.44 -14.65
N LYS A 79 18.24 -4.72 -14.32
CA LYS A 79 18.72 -6.06 -14.04
C LYS A 79 18.06 -6.35 -12.72
N ILE A 80 16.95 -7.07 -12.81
CA ILE A 80 16.36 -7.73 -11.67
C ILE A 80 17.52 -8.48 -11.02
N ALA A 81 17.96 -8.01 -9.86
CA ALA A 81 19.07 -8.66 -9.18
C ALA A 81 18.65 -10.11 -8.94
N ASP A 82 19.38 -11.04 -9.54
CA ASP A 82 19.19 -12.47 -9.30
C ASP A 82 19.58 -12.80 -7.84
N ASP A 83 20.35 -11.93 -7.21
CA ASP A 83 20.96 -12.10 -5.88
C ASP A 83 20.04 -11.66 -4.72
N ILE A 84 18.76 -11.38 -4.99
CA ILE A 84 17.83 -11.05 -3.90
C ILE A 84 17.53 -12.31 -3.09
N SER A 85 17.90 -12.28 -1.81
CA SER A 85 17.58 -13.36 -0.85
C SER A 85 16.09 -13.72 -0.89
N THR A 86 15.77 -15.00 -0.73
CA THR A 86 14.39 -15.51 -0.71
C THR A 86 13.49 -14.80 0.30
N SER A 87 14.02 -14.45 1.47
CA SER A 87 13.29 -13.68 2.50
C SER A 87 12.85 -12.29 2.00
N ARG A 88 13.77 -11.53 1.40
CA ARG A 88 13.44 -10.22 0.78
C ARG A 88 12.43 -10.35 -0.37
N LEU A 89 12.52 -11.42 -1.16
CA LEU A 89 11.53 -11.69 -2.21
C LEU A 89 10.16 -12.01 -1.64
N GLY A 90 10.09 -12.78 -0.55
CA GLY A 90 8.84 -13.04 0.18
C GLY A 90 8.19 -11.74 0.66
N ALA A 91 8.97 -10.89 1.34
CA ALA A 91 8.50 -9.59 1.80
C ALA A 91 8.02 -8.69 0.64
N ALA A 92 8.72 -8.69 -0.50
CA ALA A 92 8.30 -7.94 -1.68
C ALA A 92 6.98 -8.46 -2.26
N ALA A 93 6.80 -9.78 -2.33
CA ALA A 93 5.56 -10.41 -2.78
C ALA A 93 4.39 -10.08 -1.85
N GLU A 94 4.59 -10.13 -0.54
CA GLU A 94 3.58 -9.74 0.44
C GLU A 94 3.18 -8.28 0.26
N CYS A 95 4.13 -7.36 0.16
CA CYS A 95 3.85 -5.94 -0.10
C CYS A 95 3.06 -5.74 -1.40
N PHE A 96 3.42 -6.46 -2.47
CA PHE A 96 2.71 -6.40 -3.75
C PHE A 96 1.25 -6.84 -3.60
N VAL A 97 1.02 -8.01 -2.97
CA VAL A 97 -0.32 -8.55 -2.74
C VAL A 97 -1.15 -7.63 -1.86
N LYS A 98 -0.60 -7.13 -0.74
CA LYS A 98 -1.25 -6.14 0.13
C LYS A 98 -1.66 -4.88 -0.66
N GLY A 99 -0.79 -4.40 -1.55
CA GLY A 99 -1.09 -3.30 -2.46
C GLY A 99 -2.29 -3.58 -3.37
N ARG A 100 -2.32 -4.75 -4.01
CA ARG A 100 -3.46 -5.18 -4.86
C ARG A 100 -4.77 -5.25 -4.07
N LEU A 101 -4.74 -5.83 -2.88
CA LEU A 101 -5.92 -5.95 -2.00
C LEU A 101 -6.45 -4.58 -1.55
N ASN A 102 -5.55 -3.64 -1.22
CA ASN A 102 -5.93 -2.27 -0.87
C ASN A 102 -6.58 -1.53 -2.06
N LEU A 103 -6.12 -1.76 -3.29
CA LEU A 103 -6.76 -1.20 -4.50
C LEU A 103 -8.19 -1.72 -4.72
N LEU A 104 -8.52 -2.90 -4.19
CA LEU A 104 -9.88 -3.46 -4.18
C LEU A 104 -10.74 -2.95 -3.01
N ASN A 105 -10.26 -1.94 -2.27
CA ASN A 105 -10.90 -1.39 -1.06
C ASN A 105 -11.14 -2.47 0.02
N LEU A 106 -10.24 -3.44 0.12
CA LEU A 106 -10.26 -4.42 1.20
C LEU A 106 -9.41 -3.94 2.37
N THR A 107 -9.86 -4.20 3.59
CA THR A 107 -9.06 -3.96 4.80
C THR A 107 -8.06 -5.09 4.96
N VAL A 108 -6.78 -4.74 4.88
CA VAL A 108 -5.65 -5.65 5.05
C VAL A 108 -5.14 -5.53 6.48
N VAL A 109 -5.12 -6.65 7.22
CA VAL A 109 -4.56 -6.72 8.58
C VAL A 109 -3.31 -7.58 8.56
N GLU A 110 -2.23 -7.05 9.11
CA GLU A 110 -0.95 -7.74 9.17
C GLU A 110 -0.95 -8.80 10.28
N CYS A 111 -0.39 -9.97 9.95
CA CYS A 111 -0.11 -10.97 10.97
C CYS A 111 1.17 -10.58 11.72
N THR A 112 1.07 -10.32 13.03
CA THR A 112 2.22 -9.95 13.87
C THR A 112 2.71 -11.11 14.73
N ALA A 113 2.03 -12.25 14.71
CA ALA A 113 2.38 -13.39 15.53
C ALA A 113 3.47 -14.24 14.86
N ASP A 114 4.59 -14.42 15.57
CA ASP A 114 5.66 -15.32 15.13
C ASP A 114 5.14 -16.75 15.00
N GLY A 115 5.25 -17.31 13.78
CA GLY A 115 4.90 -18.70 13.49
C GLY A 115 3.46 -18.93 13.03
N ASP A 116 2.71 -17.86 12.76
CA ASP A 116 1.41 -17.98 12.13
C ASP A 116 1.51 -18.61 10.73
N VAL A 117 0.43 -19.25 10.31
CA VAL A 117 0.40 -19.98 9.03
C VAL A 117 0.12 -19.04 7.86
N VAL A 118 -0.34 -17.82 8.14
CA VAL A 118 -0.95 -16.91 7.17
C VAL A 118 -0.15 -15.62 7.13
N ASP A 119 0.13 -15.12 5.92
CA ASP A 119 0.87 -13.87 5.76
C ASP A 119 -0.05 -12.64 5.84
N VAL A 120 -1.29 -12.77 5.36
CA VAL A 120 -2.23 -11.64 5.26
C VAL A 120 -3.66 -12.04 5.66
N TYR A 121 -4.27 -11.27 6.55
CA TYR A 121 -5.71 -11.32 6.82
C TYR A 121 -6.42 -10.23 6.02
N VAL A 122 -7.55 -10.57 5.41
CA VAL A 122 -8.30 -9.65 4.56
C VAL A 122 -9.77 -9.69 4.90
N ARG A 123 -10.41 -8.51 4.95
CA ARG A 123 -11.86 -8.40 5.09
C ARG A 123 -12.43 -7.22 4.31
N ARG A 124 -13.73 -7.24 4.04
CA ARG A 124 -14.49 -6.05 3.65
C ARG A 124 -14.66 -5.13 4.85
N ASP A 125 -14.74 -3.83 4.62
CA ASP A 125 -15.17 -2.91 5.68
C ASP A 125 -16.64 -3.18 6.04
N GLY A 126 -16.95 -3.21 7.34
CA GLY A 126 -18.25 -3.65 7.86
C GLY A 126 -18.60 -5.14 7.65
N GLY A 127 -17.77 -5.91 6.93
CA GLY A 127 -17.99 -7.33 6.69
C GLY A 127 -17.67 -8.20 7.92
N GLN A 128 -18.36 -9.33 8.03
CA GLN A 128 -18.21 -10.26 9.17
C GLN A 128 -17.18 -11.37 8.91
N ARG A 129 -16.79 -11.60 7.66
CA ARG A 129 -15.83 -12.64 7.28
C ARG A 129 -14.41 -12.09 7.15
N VAL A 130 -13.45 -12.93 7.52
CA VAL A 130 -12.02 -12.68 7.35
C VAL A 130 -11.43 -13.82 6.52
N ALA A 131 -10.88 -13.48 5.37
CA ALA A 131 -10.13 -14.41 4.54
C ALA A 131 -8.66 -14.45 4.97
N PHE A 132 -8.06 -15.62 4.81
CA PHE A 132 -6.66 -15.91 5.17
C PHE A 132 -5.91 -16.12 3.87
N ILE A 133 -4.90 -15.31 3.60
CA ILE A 133 -4.15 -15.35 2.36
C ILE A 133 -2.72 -15.76 2.66
N GLN A 134 -2.31 -16.90 2.10
CA GLN A 134 -0.91 -17.29 2.02
C GLN A 134 -0.30 -16.67 0.77
N VAL A 135 0.77 -15.90 0.93
CA VAL A 135 1.52 -15.32 -0.17
C VAL A 135 2.76 -16.17 -0.45
N ARG A 136 3.09 -16.32 -1.73
CA ARG A 136 4.28 -17.02 -2.20
C ARG A 136 4.88 -16.31 -3.39
N VAL A 137 6.17 -16.52 -3.62
CA VAL A 137 6.83 -16.13 -4.88
C VAL A 137 6.78 -17.31 -5.83
N THR A 138 6.47 -17.09 -7.10
CA THR A 138 6.53 -18.15 -8.12
C THR A 138 7.98 -18.55 -8.38
N GLN A 139 8.21 -19.84 -8.56
CA GLN A 139 9.51 -20.41 -8.91
C GLN A 139 9.57 -20.72 -10.41
N LYS A 140 10.75 -20.52 -11.00
CA LYS A 140 11.01 -21.00 -12.36
C LYS A 140 11.19 -22.52 -12.32
N PRO A 141 10.74 -23.24 -13.34
CA PRO A 141 11.02 -24.67 -13.46
C PRO A 141 12.51 -24.91 -13.72
N GLU A 142 13.01 -26.04 -13.22
CA GLU A 142 14.39 -26.49 -13.45
C GLU A 142 14.66 -26.71 -14.96
N ASN A 143 13.65 -27.16 -15.68
CA ASN A 143 13.65 -27.26 -17.13
C ASN A 143 13.06 -26.00 -17.76
N LYS A 144 13.81 -25.35 -18.66
CA LYS A 144 13.43 -24.08 -19.33
C LYS A 144 12.09 -24.10 -20.10
N ALA A 145 11.50 -25.28 -20.32
CA ALA A 145 10.24 -25.45 -21.04
C ALA A 145 9.00 -25.47 -20.13
N GLY A 146 9.17 -25.54 -18.80
CA GLY A 146 8.03 -25.54 -17.88
C GLY A 146 7.43 -24.16 -17.69
N LEU A 147 6.17 -24.11 -17.27
CA LEU A 147 5.56 -22.89 -16.73
C LEU A 147 6.02 -22.65 -15.28
N PRO A 148 6.09 -21.40 -14.82
CA PRO A 148 6.36 -21.10 -13.41
C PRO A 148 5.32 -21.74 -12.48
N TYR A 149 5.69 -21.96 -11.23
CA TYR A 149 4.81 -22.63 -10.26
C TYR A 149 4.94 -22.03 -8.86
N ILE A 150 3.95 -22.27 -8.03
CA ILE A 150 3.94 -21.91 -6.62
C ILE A 150 4.16 -23.18 -5.80
N SER A 151 5.09 -23.15 -4.85
CA SER A 151 5.29 -24.27 -3.93
C SER A 151 4.21 -24.31 -2.85
N LEU A 152 3.63 -25.48 -2.64
CA LEU A 152 2.67 -25.79 -1.58
C LEU A 152 3.35 -26.39 -0.34
N ARG A 153 4.68 -26.51 -0.35
CA ARG A 153 5.43 -27.04 0.79
C ARG A 153 5.64 -25.96 1.85
N ARG A 154 5.43 -26.35 3.10
CA ARG A 154 5.76 -25.56 4.28
C ARG A 154 6.87 -26.26 5.06
N TYR A 155 7.90 -25.52 5.45
CA TYR A 155 8.92 -26.04 6.36
C TYR A 155 8.62 -25.57 7.78
N ARG A 156 8.43 -26.51 8.70
CA ARG A 156 8.24 -26.21 10.14
C ARG A 156 9.11 -27.17 10.96
N LYS A 157 9.93 -26.63 11.85
CA LYS A 157 10.87 -27.42 12.69
C LYS A 157 11.71 -28.42 11.89
N GLY A 158 12.20 -27.99 10.71
CA GLY A 158 13.03 -28.82 9.82
C GLY A 158 12.29 -29.91 9.04
N ARG A 159 10.96 -30.03 9.12
CA ARG A 159 10.16 -30.99 8.34
C ARG A 159 9.31 -30.27 7.30
N SER A 160 9.21 -30.88 6.12
CA SER A 160 8.28 -30.45 5.06
C SER A 160 6.88 -30.99 5.37
N ASN A 161 5.91 -30.10 5.47
CA ASN A 161 4.49 -30.40 5.63
C ASN A 161 3.69 -29.77 4.49
N ASN A 162 2.54 -30.36 4.20
CA ASN A 162 1.55 -29.77 3.31
C ASN A 162 0.61 -28.87 4.11
N PHE A 163 -0.06 -27.97 3.40
CA PHE A 163 -1.13 -27.15 3.98
C PHE A 163 -2.39 -27.99 4.19
N ASN A 164 -3.08 -27.75 5.30
CA ASN A 164 -4.35 -28.37 5.66
C ASN A 164 -5.52 -27.41 5.44
N LYS A 165 -6.73 -27.96 5.42
CA LYS A 165 -7.95 -27.14 5.41
C LYS A 165 -7.96 -26.22 6.63
N GLY A 166 -8.13 -24.92 6.40
CA GLY A 166 -8.11 -23.89 7.44
C GLY A 166 -6.76 -23.20 7.62
N ASP A 167 -5.66 -23.72 7.04
CA ASP A 167 -4.36 -23.03 7.05
C ASP A 167 -4.42 -21.72 6.24
N PHE A 168 -5.16 -21.71 5.13
CA PHE A 168 -5.48 -20.52 4.37
C PHE A 168 -6.81 -20.71 3.62
N HIS A 169 -7.42 -19.61 3.20
CA HIS A 169 -8.58 -19.59 2.31
C HIS A 169 -8.14 -19.41 0.85
N PHE A 170 -7.14 -18.54 0.63
CA PHE A 170 -6.57 -18.27 -0.68
C PHE A 170 -5.04 -18.34 -0.67
N LEU A 171 -4.47 -18.76 -1.79
CA LEU A 171 -3.05 -18.74 -2.09
C LEU A 171 -2.81 -17.69 -3.18
N ALA A 172 -1.91 -16.74 -2.94
CA ALA A 172 -1.50 -15.73 -3.91
C ALA A 172 -0.02 -15.91 -4.27
N GLY A 173 0.25 -16.25 -5.52
CA GLY A 173 1.60 -16.36 -6.08
C GLY A 173 2.01 -15.10 -6.83
N TYR A 174 3.04 -14.41 -6.36
CA TYR A 174 3.63 -13.29 -7.06
C TYR A 174 4.64 -13.75 -8.12
N CYS A 175 4.41 -13.37 -9.38
CA CYS A 175 5.33 -13.62 -10.49
C CYS A 175 6.16 -12.38 -10.81
N ARG A 176 7.48 -12.49 -10.58
CA ARG A 176 8.45 -11.40 -10.80
C ARG A 176 8.62 -11.03 -12.27
N GLU A 177 8.37 -11.96 -13.18
CA GLU A 177 8.65 -11.76 -14.61
C GLU A 177 7.62 -10.83 -15.27
N ASN A 178 6.38 -10.88 -14.82
CA ASN A 178 5.27 -10.10 -15.37
C ASN A 178 4.55 -9.23 -14.33
N ASP A 179 5.14 -9.11 -13.13
CA ASP A 179 4.65 -8.29 -12.02
C ASP A 179 3.15 -8.49 -11.73
N SER A 180 2.73 -9.75 -11.66
CA SER A 180 1.32 -10.14 -11.49
C SER A 180 1.14 -11.12 -10.34
N ALA A 181 -0.01 -11.07 -9.67
CA ALA A 181 -0.46 -12.07 -8.72
C ALA A 181 -1.25 -13.18 -9.43
N TYR A 182 -1.10 -14.42 -8.97
CA TYR A 182 -1.89 -15.57 -9.38
C TYR A 182 -2.63 -16.13 -8.17
N VAL A 183 -3.95 -16.09 -8.19
CA VAL A 183 -4.80 -16.33 -7.02
C VAL A 183 -5.52 -17.65 -7.18
N PHE A 184 -5.46 -18.48 -6.14
CA PHE A 184 -6.13 -19.77 -6.08
C PHE A 184 -6.87 -19.91 -4.75
N SER A 185 -8.09 -20.44 -4.78
CA SER A 185 -8.76 -20.89 -3.57
C SER A 185 -8.12 -22.16 -3.02
N PHE A 186 -8.28 -22.42 -1.71
CA PHE A 186 -7.82 -23.67 -1.10
C PHE A 186 -8.39 -24.91 -1.82
N ASP A 187 -9.67 -24.85 -2.22
CA ASP A 187 -10.33 -25.97 -2.91
C ASP A 187 -9.71 -26.32 -4.26
N GLU A 188 -9.12 -25.35 -4.97
CA GLU A 188 -8.42 -25.59 -6.24
C GLU A 188 -7.06 -26.29 -6.05
N VAL A 189 -6.42 -26.11 -4.90
CA VAL A 189 -5.05 -26.57 -4.65
C VAL A 189 -4.95 -27.73 -3.67
N LYS A 190 -6.01 -28.06 -2.94
CA LYS A 190 -6.01 -29.10 -1.89
C LYS A 190 -5.57 -30.49 -2.38
N ASP A 191 -5.86 -30.83 -3.64
CA ASP A 191 -5.52 -32.13 -4.22
C ASP A 191 -4.12 -32.14 -4.88
N LYS A 192 -3.39 -31.03 -4.80
CA LYS A 192 -2.04 -30.90 -5.36
C LYS A 192 -1.01 -31.22 -4.28
N VAL A 193 -0.04 -32.07 -4.63
CA VAL A 193 0.90 -32.62 -3.63
C VAL A 193 1.97 -31.60 -3.21
N ASN A 194 2.61 -30.93 -4.17
CA ASN A 194 3.81 -30.14 -3.90
C ASN A 194 3.78 -28.73 -4.50
N THR A 195 3.09 -28.56 -5.62
CA THR A 195 3.13 -27.32 -6.40
C THR A 195 1.82 -27.11 -7.13
N VAL A 196 1.52 -25.86 -7.45
CA VAL A 196 0.49 -25.47 -8.42
C VAL A 196 1.14 -24.62 -9.50
N THR A 197 0.98 -25.02 -10.75
CA THR A 197 1.48 -24.27 -11.92
C THR A 197 0.64 -23.02 -12.13
N ILE A 198 1.27 -21.88 -12.37
CA ILE A 198 0.52 -20.65 -12.68
C ILE A 198 -0.13 -20.78 -14.07
N ARG A 199 -1.33 -20.21 -14.21
CA ARG A 199 -2.13 -20.22 -15.42
C ARG A 199 -2.77 -18.85 -15.61
N GLU A 200 -3.00 -18.43 -16.85
CA GLU A 200 -3.48 -17.08 -17.13
C GLU A 200 -4.86 -16.80 -16.52
N GLU A 201 -5.70 -17.84 -16.39
CA GLU A 201 -7.03 -17.74 -15.78
C GLU A 201 -7.01 -17.45 -14.28
N ALA A 202 -5.86 -17.61 -13.62
CA ALA A 202 -5.69 -17.28 -12.20
C ALA A 202 -5.04 -15.91 -12.01
N ARG A 203 -4.65 -15.23 -13.10
CA ARG A 203 -3.90 -13.98 -13.05
C ARG A 203 -4.81 -12.83 -12.59
N GLU A 204 -4.46 -12.23 -11.47
CA GLU A 204 -5.18 -11.10 -10.84
C GLU A 204 -6.68 -11.39 -10.62
N THR A 205 -7.04 -12.68 -10.51
CA THR A 205 -8.43 -13.14 -10.35
C THR A 205 -8.84 -13.09 -8.88
N TRP A 206 -9.15 -11.89 -8.40
CA TRP A 206 -9.53 -11.64 -7.00
C TRP A 206 -11.04 -11.81 -6.75
N GLU A 207 -11.84 -12.02 -7.78
CA GLU A 207 -13.30 -12.16 -7.71
C GLU A 207 -13.73 -13.30 -6.76
N PRO A 208 -13.14 -14.52 -6.81
CA PRO A 208 -13.52 -15.59 -5.88
C PRO A 208 -13.28 -15.23 -4.41
N LEU A 209 -12.26 -14.43 -4.12
CA LEU A 209 -12.01 -13.90 -2.77
C LEU A 209 -13.10 -12.93 -2.35
N ILE A 210 -13.49 -12.01 -3.24
CA ILE A 210 -14.55 -11.03 -2.99
C ILE A 210 -15.87 -11.75 -2.74
N GLU A 211 -16.25 -12.69 -3.62
CA GLU A 211 -17.46 -13.50 -3.44
C GLU A 211 -17.43 -14.27 -2.12
N TRP A 212 -16.28 -14.85 -1.76
CA TRP A 212 -16.14 -15.56 -0.49
C TRP A 212 -16.36 -14.64 0.72
N LEU A 213 -15.86 -13.39 0.67
CA LEU A 213 -16.06 -12.40 1.73
C LEU A 213 -17.52 -11.93 1.82
N GLU A 214 -18.24 -11.92 0.70
CA GLU A 214 -19.63 -11.45 0.59
C GLU A 214 -20.68 -12.52 0.88
N ARG A 215 -20.30 -13.80 0.89
CA ARG A 215 -21.21 -14.89 1.29
C ARG A 215 -21.72 -14.64 2.71
N GLN A 216 -23.01 -14.33 2.82
CA GLN A 216 -23.72 -14.37 4.08
C GLN A 216 -23.94 -15.83 4.44
N ASP A 217 -23.29 -16.30 5.50
CA ASP A 217 -23.62 -17.61 6.05
C ASP A 217 -25.02 -17.48 6.68
N ALA A 218 -26.01 -18.21 6.15
CA ALA A 218 -27.40 -18.24 6.61
C ALA A 218 -27.58 -18.60 8.11
N LEU A 219 -26.49 -18.88 8.82
CA LEU A 219 -26.45 -19.13 10.26
C LEU A 219 -26.85 -17.92 11.09
N LEU A 220 -26.63 -16.69 10.60
CA LEU A 220 -27.05 -15.47 11.32
C LEU A 220 -28.55 -15.23 11.20
N GLU A 221 -29.16 -15.52 10.05
CA GLU A 221 -30.61 -15.46 9.91
C GLU A 221 -31.31 -16.50 10.81
N GLN A 222 -30.69 -17.67 11.05
CA GLN A 222 -31.21 -18.67 11.99
C GLN A 222 -31.02 -18.28 13.47
N LEU A 223 -30.03 -17.45 13.81
CA LEU A 223 -29.82 -16.95 15.17
C LEU A 223 -30.62 -15.68 15.48
N GLU A 224 -30.98 -14.89 14.46
CA GLU A 224 -31.88 -13.73 14.61
C GLU A 224 -33.36 -14.13 14.52
N ALA A 225 -33.68 -15.29 13.93
CA ALA A 225 -35.04 -15.85 13.88
C ALA A 225 -35.39 -16.79 15.05
N ALA A 226 -34.46 -17.03 15.98
CA ALA A 226 -34.64 -17.88 17.17
C ALA A 226 -34.62 -17.04 18.46
#